data_AF-A0A7Y2ERC8-F1
#
_entry.id   AF-A0A7Y2ERC8-F1
#
_cell.length_a   1.000
_cell.length_b   1.000
_cell.length_c   1.000
_cell.angle_alpha   90.00
_cell.angle_beta   90.00
_cell.angle_gamma   90.00
#
_symmetry.space_group_name_H-M   'P 1'
#
loop_
_entity.id
_entity.type
_entity.pdbx_description
1 polymer ?
#
loop_
_entity_poly.entity_id
_entity_poly.type
_entity_poly.pdbx_seq_one_letter_code
_entity_poly.pdbx_strand_id
1 'polypeptide(L)'
;MTKSPFIALPVLVLAMIGLTACGDRVVVSELQVERLGWDTLTVSADFSQRRLFGGYEPVAPPSITVRLFDSRFDTLHSGSSTKLIVPDRDLGSEEKVLVELCADFDSGELCEQSGFTASRKKYSVQQEIDYPADNGYDKGEYRAIFKLDRLRFGTEEWEQIELPDSFTRYVIASIDSAEGGAIRIPLRRLNGRFNLSTYDNYRDFRYYLLSHLLDYNAATIRFDMYAANRGQHSILASETRVVKTKSRQTRELEAGMFMQEASRRILSGLRTFPIGTEEFAYLNGWNYIKVTSRYSIEMDLSWRSRFIRERWYTLQGTLEVNEDGTDPTFRVVSGNSRALRRWRDRFRDDTVRMNPLGVKSTEGASETDSTNGSSGPDND
;
A
#
# COMPACT_ATOMS: atom_id res chain seq x y z
N MET A 1 67.39 24.66 -82.15
CA MET A 1 66.21 24.35 -83.00
C MET A 1 66.04 22.84 -83.01
N THR A 2 65.49 22.25 -81.95
CA THR A 2 64.06 21.98 -81.71
C THR A 2 63.35 21.27 -82.88
N LYS A 3 63.06 19.98 -82.70
CA LYS A 3 61.71 19.40 -82.75
C LYS A 3 61.71 17.91 -82.41
N SER A 4 60.61 17.50 -81.78
CA SER A 4 60.02 16.15 -81.75
C SER A 4 60.35 15.22 -80.56
N PRO A 5 59.37 14.40 -80.14
CA PRO A 5 58.75 14.54 -78.81
C PRO A 5 58.82 13.26 -77.95
N PHE A 6 58.63 13.44 -76.65
CA PHE A 6 58.45 12.35 -75.70
C PHE A 6 57.05 11.73 -75.82
N ILE A 7 57.06 10.42 -76.01
CA ILE A 7 55.91 9.51 -76.03
C ILE A 7 55.45 9.30 -74.58
N ALA A 8 54.19 9.66 -74.30
CA ALA A 8 53.51 9.28 -73.07
C ALA A 8 52.88 7.89 -73.25
N LEU A 9 53.38 6.91 -72.50
CA LEU A 9 52.83 5.57 -72.37
C LEU A 9 51.72 5.62 -71.29
N PRO A 10 50.46 5.24 -71.56
CA PRO A 10 49.48 5.08 -70.50
C PRO A 10 49.71 3.74 -69.80
N VAL A 11 49.83 3.82 -68.47
CA VAL A 11 49.84 2.69 -67.55
C VAL A 11 48.53 1.91 -67.72
N LEU A 12 48.68 0.66 -68.12
CA LEU A 12 47.64 -0.34 -68.23
C LEU A 12 47.22 -0.76 -66.82
N VAL A 13 46.19 -0.12 -66.26
CA VAL A 13 45.53 -0.61 -65.04
C VAL A 13 44.65 -1.78 -65.44
N LEU A 14 45.15 -2.98 -65.16
CA LEU A 14 44.42 -4.24 -65.23
C LEU A 14 43.23 -4.15 -64.26
N ALA A 15 42.04 -3.88 -64.78
CA ALA A 15 40.80 -4.08 -64.05
C ALA A 15 40.60 -5.59 -63.88
N MET A 16 41.10 -6.13 -62.77
CA MET A 16 40.63 -7.39 -62.20
C MET A 16 39.17 -7.20 -61.79
N ILE A 17 38.27 -7.35 -62.76
CA ILE A 17 36.87 -7.65 -62.51
C ILE A 17 36.87 -9.05 -61.89
N GLY A 18 37.04 -9.08 -60.57
CA GLY A 18 36.61 -10.21 -59.78
C GLY A 18 35.12 -10.39 -60.04
N LEU A 19 34.77 -11.49 -60.70
CA LEU A 19 33.45 -12.09 -60.68
C LEU A 19 33.12 -12.40 -59.21
N THR A 20 32.72 -11.39 -58.44
CA THR A 20 31.96 -11.62 -57.22
C THR A 20 30.63 -12.18 -57.68
N ALA A 21 30.47 -13.49 -57.51
CA ALA A 21 29.21 -14.16 -57.65
C ALA A 21 28.13 -13.33 -56.96
N CYS A 22 27.20 -12.78 -57.74
CA CYS A 22 25.92 -12.29 -57.24
C CYS A 22 25.22 -13.52 -56.66
N GLY A 23 25.45 -13.81 -55.38
CA GLY A 23 24.81 -14.92 -54.69
C GLY A 23 23.30 -14.75 -54.72
N ASP A 24 22.60 -15.85 -54.95
CA ASP A 24 21.14 -15.93 -54.93
C ASP A 24 20.61 -15.57 -53.54
N ARG A 25 20.40 -14.27 -53.30
CA ARG A 25 19.99 -13.75 -52.00
C ARG A 25 18.51 -14.01 -51.82
N VAL A 26 18.17 -14.85 -50.85
CA VAL A 26 16.81 -15.01 -50.33
C VAL A 26 16.46 -13.76 -49.54
N VAL A 27 15.23 -13.27 -49.69
CA VAL A 27 14.69 -12.10 -48.99
C VAL A 27 13.31 -12.41 -48.41
N VAL A 28 12.96 -11.77 -47.29
CA VAL A 28 11.59 -11.78 -46.78
C VAL A 28 10.79 -10.82 -47.65
N SER A 29 9.76 -11.35 -48.30
CA SER A 29 8.90 -10.58 -49.20
C SER A 29 7.77 -9.92 -48.43
N GLU A 30 7.23 -10.63 -47.43
CA GLU A 30 6.17 -10.13 -46.57
C GLU A 30 6.19 -10.86 -45.23
N LEU A 31 5.99 -10.13 -44.13
CA LEU A 31 5.70 -10.68 -42.81
C LEU A 31 4.31 -10.19 -42.39
N GLN A 32 3.38 -11.11 -42.21
CA GLN A 32 2.03 -10.83 -41.76
C GLN A 32 1.84 -11.34 -40.33
N VAL A 33 1.35 -10.45 -39.47
CA VAL A 33 0.96 -10.77 -38.10
C VAL A 33 -0.52 -10.44 -37.96
N GLU A 34 -1.35 -11.48 -37.89
CA GLU A 34 -2.80 -11.34 -37.77
C GLU A 34 -3.24 -11.76 -36.37
N ARG A 35 -4.05 -10.92 -35.71
CA ARG A 35 -4.64 -11.27 -34.42
C ARG A 35 -6.00 -11.92 -34.62
N LEU A 36 -6.16 -13.11 -34.06
CA LEU A 36 -7.46 -13.79 -33.98
C LEU A 36 -8.24 -13.38 -32.71
N GLY A 37 -7.52 -12.83 -31.72
CA GLY A 37 -8.06 -12.35 -30.46
C GLY A 37 -6.99 -11.64 -29.63
N TRP A 38 -7.31 -11.27 -28.39
CA TRP A 38 -6.29 -10.74 -27.48
C TRP A 38 -5.23 -11.79 -27.13
N ASP A 39 -5.65 -13.03 -26.90
CA ASP A 39 -4.78 -14.10 -26.41
C ASP A 39 -4.23 -15.01 -27.54
N THR A 40 -4.48 -14.67 -28.81
CA THR A 40 -4.06 -15.52 -29.95
C THR A 40 -3.71 -14.70 -31.18
N LEU A 41 -2.60 -15.05 -31.81
CA LEU A 41 -2.18 -14.48 -33.09
C LEU A 41 -1.67 -15.58 -34.04
N THR A 42 -1.65 -15.26 -35.33
CA THR A 42 -1.07 -16.05 -36.40
C THR A 42 0.04 -15.25 -37.06
N VAL A 43 1.16 -15.90 -37.34
CA VAL A 43 2.31 -15.32 -38.05
C VAL A 43 2.51 -16.10 -39.34
N SER A 44 2.60 -15.39 -40.45
CA SER A 44 3.00 -15.95 -41.74
C SER A 44 4.05 -15.07 -42.39
N ALA A 45 4.97 -15.68 -43.12
CA ALA A 45 5.96 -14.95 -43.88
C ALA A 45 6.17 -15.62 -45.23
N ASP A 46 6.29 -14.80 -46.27
CA ASP A 46 6.63 -15.23 -47.62
C ASP A 46 8.10 -14.91 -47.89
N PHE A 47 8.83 -15.89 -48.42
CA PHE A 47 10.24 -15.74 -48.79
C PHE A 47 10.39 -15.87 -50.30
N SER A 48 11.24 -15.04 -50.88
CA SER A 48 11.54 -15.10 -52.31
C SER A 48 13.04 -15.11 -52.56
N GLN A 49 13.45 -15.84 -53.60
CA GLN A 49 14.81 -15.85 -54.09
C GLN A 49 14.87 -15.15 -55.45
N ARG A 50 15.89 -14.32 -55.65
CA ARG A 50 16.10 -13.62 -56.92
C ARG A 50 16.66 -14.58 -57.97
N ARG A 51 15.99 -14.69 -59.11
CA ARG A 51 16.45 -15.45 -60.28
C ARG A 51 17.55 -14.68 -61.05
N LEU A 52 18.42 -15.42 -61.72
CA LEU A 52 19.48 -14.92 -62.62
C LEU A 52 19.00 -13.88 -63.66
N PHE A 53 17.72 -13.92 -64.06
CA PHE A 53 17.12 -12.99 -65.03
C PHE A 53 16.15 -11.97 -64.40
N GLY A 54 16.32 -11.67 -63.11
CA GLY A 54 15.71 -10.49 -62.46
C GLY A 54 14.31 -10.66 -61.85
N GLY A 55 13.69 -11.84 -61.96
CA GLY A 55 12.44 -12.17 -61.27
C GLY A 55 12.65 -12.69 -59.84
N TYR A 56 11.59 -12.71 -59.03
CA TYR A 56 11.56 -13.36 -57.73
C TYR A 56 10.73 -14.64 -57.80
N GLU A 57 11.21 -15.71 -57.17
CA GLU A 57 10.49 -16.97 -57.05
C GLU A 57 10.24 -17.29 -55.56
N PRO A 58 9.02 -17.72 -55.18
CA PRO A 58 8.73 -18.14 -53.81
C PRO A 58 9.59 -19.34 -53.40
N VAL A 59 10.16 -19.29 -52.20
CA VAL A 59 10.96 -20.38 -51.62
C VAL A 59 10.46 -20.68 -50.21
N ALA A 60 10.36 -21.96 -49.86
CA ALA A 60 10.02 -22.37 -48.50
C ALA A 60 11.30 -22.62 -47.68
N PRO A 61 11.42 -22.07 -46.46
CA PRO A 61 12.54 -22.37 -45.59
C PRO A 61 12.47 -23.80 -45.02
N PRO A 62 13.61 -24.49 -44.85
CA PRO A 62 13.71 -25.74 -44.09
C PRO A 62 13.14 -25.68 -42.68
N SER A 63 13.40 -24.58 -41.96
CA SER A 63 12.90 -24.34 -40.60
C SER A 63 12.62 -22.87 -40.37
N ILE A 64 11.64 -22.63 -39.49
CA ILE A 64 11.34 -21.30 -38.97
C ILE A 64 11.33 -21.33 -37.45
N THR A 65 11.75 -20.23 -36.86
CA THR A 65 11.63 -19.93 -35.44
C THR A 65 10.90 -18.61 -35.29
N VAL A 66 9.80 -18.62 -34.54
CA VAL A 66 9.04 -17.43 -34.17
C VAL A 66 9.30 -17.13 -32.71
N ARG A 67 9.62 -15.87 -32.41
CA ARG A 67 9.82 -15.36 -31.06
C ARG A 67 8.86 -14.21 -30.80
N LEU A 68 8.30 -14.18 -29.59
CA LEU A 68 7.51 -13.06 -29.08
C LEU A 68 8.27 -12.42 -27.94
N PHE A 69 8.37 -11.10 -28.01
CA PHE A 69 8.99 -10.29 -26.97
C PHE A 69 8.04 -9.20 -26.50
N ASP A 70 8.06 -8.92 -25.21
CA ASP A 70 7.39 -7.74 -24.69
C ASP A 70 8.22 -6.46 -24.85
N SER A 71 7.76 -5.36 -24.24
CA SER A 71 8.42 -4.06 -24.34
C SER A 71 9.81 -3.98 -23.70
N ARG A 72 10.17 -4.98 -22.89
CA ARG A 72 11.48 -5.09 -22.21
C ARG A 72 12.39 -6.10 -22.89
N PHE A 73 11.95 -6.67 -24.01
CA PHE A 73 12.62 -7.77 -24.69
C PHE A 73 12.66 -9.07 -23.87
N ASP A 74 11.80 -9.24 -22.85
CA ASP A 74 11.66 -10.55 -22.22
C ASP A 74 10.93 -11.49 -23.21
N THR A 75 11.39 -12.73 -23.33
CA THR A 75 10.82 -13.71 -24.26
C THR A 75 9.51 -14.26 -23.70
N LEU A 76 8.40 -13.96 -24.38
CA LEU A 76 7.06 -14.48 -24.09
C LEU A 76 6.82 -15.85 -24.74
N HIS A 77 7.42 -16.07 -25.92
CA HIS A 77 7.33 -17.32 -26.67
C HIS A 77 8.59 -17.52 -27.53
N SER A 78 9.00 -18.77 -27.72
CA SER A 78 9.96 -19.16 -28.74
C SER A 78 9.65 -20.58 -29.23
N GLY A 79 9.49 -20.76 -30.54
CA GLY A 79 9.20 -22.06 -31.15
C GLY A 79 8.90 -21.96 -32.64
N SER A 80 8.56 -23.08 -33.28
CA SER A 80 8.27 -23.12 -34.73
C SER A 80 6.78 -22.98 -35.08
N SER A 81 5.90 -22.85 -34.07
CA SER A 81 4.47 -22.69 -34.32
C SER A 81 4.16 -21.32 -34.92
N THR A 82 3.34 -21.28 -35.96
CA THR A 82 2.84 -20.03 -36.56
C THR A 82 1.59 -19.52 -35.86
N LYS A 83 0.88 -20.38 -35.11
CA LYS A 83 -0.22 -19.97 -34.23
C LYS A 83 0.29 -19.87 -32.80
N LEU A 84 0.24 -18.66 -32.24
CA LEU A 84 0.84 -18.35 -30.96
C LEU A 84 -0.22 -17.95 -29.93
N ILE A 85 0.01 -18.36 -28.68
CA ILE A 85 -0.73 -17.86 -27.51
C ILE A 85 0.00 -16.62 -27.01
N VAL A 86 -0.75 -15.53 -26.83
CA VAL A 86 -0.23 -14.28 -26.27
C VAL A 86 -0.71 -14.18 -24.83
N PRO A 87 0.17 -14.05 -23.83
CA PRO A 87 -0.23 -13.85 -22.43
C PRO A 87 -0.70 -12.41 -22.20
N ASP A 88 -1.71 -11.96 -22.94
CA ASP A 88 -2.15 -10.55 -23.00
C ASP A 88 -2.57 -10.01 -21.64
N ARG A 89 -3.16 -10.86 -20.78
CA ARG A 89 -3.49 -10.54 -19.38
C ARG A 89 -2.30 -10.00 -18.59
N ASP A 90 -1.11 -10.57 -18.81
CA ASP A 90 0.08 -10.30 -18.02
C ASP A 90 0.84 -9.06 -18.55
N LEU A 91 0.56 -8.66 -19.79
CA LEU A 91 1.10 -7.46 -20.43
C LEU A 91 0.46 -6.17 -19.89
N GLY A 92 1.20 -5.07 -19.95
CA GLY A 92 0.72 -3.73 -19.66
C GLY A 92 -0.46 -3.31 -20.55
N SER A 93 -1.13 -2.22 -20.17
CA SER A 93 -2.14 -1.61 -21.05
C SER A 93 -1.46 -1.07 -22.30
N GLU A 94 -1.89 -1.51 -23.48
CA GLU A 94 -1.35 -1.06 -24.78
C GLU A 94 0.18 -1.23 -24.89
N GLU A 95 0.74 -2.19 -24.15
CA GLU A 95 2.16 -2.51 -24.19
C GLU A 95 2.56 -2.94 -25.60
N LYS A 96 3.68 -2.42 -26.10
CA LYS A 96 4.24 -2.84 -27.39
C LYS A 96 4.82 -4.25 -27.27
N VAL A 97 4.46 -5.10 -28.22
CA VAL A 97 4.92 -6.48 -28.34
C VAL A 97 5.58 -6.63 -29.71
N LEU A 98 6.72 -7.30 -29.73
CA LEU A 98 7.51 -7.55 -30.93
C LEU A 98 7.40 -9.04 -31.31
N VAL A 99 7.06 -9.29 -32.56
CA VAL A 99 7.18 -10.60 -33.21
C VAL A 99 8.46 -10.60 -34.02
N GLU A 100 9.29 -11.61 -33.84
CA GLU A 100 10.43 -11.90 -34.71
C GLU A 100 10.21 -13.26 -35.35
N LEU A 101 10.36 -13.34 -36.67
CA LEU A 101 10.37 -14.59 -37.40
C LEU A 101 11.74 -14.74 -38.07
N CYS A 102 12.46 -15.78 -37.69
CA CYS A 102 13.72 -16.18 -38.30
C CYS A 102 13.54 -17.46 -39.10
N ALA A 103 14.08 -17.49 -40.32
CA ALA A 103 14.08 -18.65 -41.20
C ALA A 103 15.50 -19.08 -41.51
N ASP A 104 15.76 -20.37 -41.38
CA ASP A 104 17.07 -20.94 -41.69
C ASP A 104 17.10 -21.38 -43.16
N PHE A 105 18.08 -20.89 -43.91
CA PHE A 105 18.43 -21.38 -45.24
C PHE A 105 19.89 -21.85 -45.26
N ASP A 106 20.28 -22.62 -46.27
CA ASP A 106 21.68 -23.03 -46.46
C ASP A 106 22.62 -21.81 -46.60
N SER A 107 22.08 -20.66 -47.01
CA SER A 107 22.80 -19.39 -47.17
C SER A 107 22.91 -18.56 -45.89
N GLY A 108 22.23 -18.93 -44.81
CA GLY A 108 22.21 -18.25 -43.53
C GLY A 108 20.81 -18.12 -42.92
N GLU A 109 20.76 -17.52 -41.72
CA GLU A 109 19.51 -17.16 -41.05
C GLU A 109 19.02 -15.79 -41.53
N LEU A 110 17.72 -15.70 -41.82
CA LEU A 110 17.05 -14.47 -42.22
C LEU A 110 15.90 -14.17 -41.26
N CYS A 111 15.99 -13.05 -40.56
CA CYS A 111 14.98 -12.62 -39.60
C CYS A 111 14.24 -11.35 -40.06
N GLU A 112 12.94 -11.30 -39.81
CA GLU A 112 12.10 -10.12 -40.00
C GLU A 112 11.28 -9.88 -38.73
N GLN A 113 10.94 -8.61 -38.46
CA GLN A 113 10.26 -8.22 -37.23
C GLN A 113 8.99 -7.39 -37.51
N SER A 114 7.97 -7.57 -36.68
CA SER A 114 6.75 -6.77 -36.73
C SER A 114 6.22 -6.50 -35.32
N GLY A 115 5.70 -5.30 -35.09
CA GLY A 115 5.22 -4.85 -33.80
C GLY A 115 3.70 -4.75 -33.74
N PHE A 116 3.12 -5.06 -32.58
CA PHE A 116 1.71 -4.81 -32.28
C PHE A 116 1.54 -4.36 -30.82
N THR A 117 0.32 -4.05 -30.40
CA THR A 117 0.01 -3.61 -29.03
C THR A 117 -0.89 -4.59 -28.29
N ALA A 118 -0.64 -4.77 -27.00
CA ALA A 118 -1.52 -5.50 -26.09
C ALA A 118 -2.87 -4.78 -25.91
N SER A 119 -3.83 -5.47 -25.29
CA SER A 119 -5.14 -4.89 -24.99
C SER A 119 -5.01 -3.64 -24.13
N ARG A 120 -5.91 -2.68 -24.37
CA ARG A 120 -6.13 -1.57 -23.44
C ARG A 120 -6.80 -2.13 -22.18
N LYS A 121 -6.21 -1.82 -21.03
CA LYS A 121 -6.62 -2.34 -19.72
C LYS A 121 -6.98 -1.21 -18.77
N LYS A 122 -7.97 -1.46 -17.92
CA LYS A 122 -8.42 -0.55 -16.88
C LYS A 122 -8.41 -1.28 -15.55
N TYR A 123 -7.62 -0.76 -14.62
CA TYR A 123 -7.63 -1.22 -13.23
C TYR A 123 -8.62 -0.35 -12.45
N SER A 124 -9.43 -0.99 -11.62
CA SER A 124 -10.27 -0.28 -10.65
C SER A 124 -10.21 -0.98 -9.30
N VAL A 125 -10.45 -0.20 -8.24
CA VAL A 125 -10.49 -0.71 -6.87
C VAL A 125 -11.66 -0.09 -6.13
N GLN A 126 -12.39 -0.94 -5.41
CA GLN A 126 -13.25 -0.48 -4.33
C GLN A 126 -12.48 -0.64 -3.03
N GLN A 127 -12.20 0.47 -2.36
CA GLN A 127 -11.46 0.49 -1.11
C GLN A 127 -12.31 0.98 0.05
N GLU A 128 -12.04 0.42 1.23
CA GLU A 128 -12.55 0.85 2.52
C GLU A 128 -11.41 0.73 3.53
N ILE A 129 -11.06 1.83 4.18
CA ILE A 129 -10.03 1.85 5.22
C ILE A 129 -10.65 2.28 6.54
N ASP A 130 -10.53 1.46 7.57
CA ASP A 130 -10.88 1.85 8.94
C ASP A 130 -9.62 2.24 9.70
N TYR A 131 -9.55 3.51 10.08
CA TYR A 131 -8.39 4.08 10.76
C TYR A 131 -8.79 5.30 11.60
N PRO A 132 -8.32 5.41 12.85
CA PRO A 132 -7.52 4.43 13.59
C PRO A 132 -8.39 3.26 14.11
N ALA A 133 -7.86 2.04 14.05
CA ALA A 133 -8.51 0.85 14.62
C ALA A 133 -8.07 0.60 16.08
N ASP A 134 -8.94 -0.01 16.89
CA ASP A 134 -8.67 -0.38 18.29
C ASP A 134 -8.13 0.78 19.17
N ASN A 135 -8.50 2.03 18.87
CA ASN A 135 -8.01 3.26 19.51
C ASN A 135 -6.48 3.50 19.39
N GLY A 136 -5.79 2.79 18.49
CA GLY A 136 -4.35 2.94 18.26
C GLY A 136 -4.04 3.75 17.00
N TYR A 137 -3.25 4.81 17.12
CA TYR A 137 -2.76 5.60 15.97
C TYR A 137 -1.71 4.86 15.12
N ASP A 138 -1.39 3.62 15.44
CA ASP A 138 -0.53 2.74 14.66
C ASP A 138 -1.34 1.66 13.92
N LYS A 139 -2.63 1.49 14.19
CA LYS A 139 -3.40 0.35 13.69
C LYS A 139 -4.53 0.79 12.76
N GLY A 140 -4.79 -0.03 11.77
CA GLY A 140 -5.97 0.10 10.91
C GLY A 140 -6.36 -1.21 10.27
N GLU A 141 -7.55 -1.20 9.69
CA GLU A 141 -8.07 -2.30 8.88
C GLU A 141 -8.33 -1.80 7.46
N TYR A 142 -8.27 -2.71 6.49
CA TYR A 142 -8.55 -2.38 5.11
C TYR A 142 -9.31 -3.50 4.43
N ARG A 143 -10.12 -3.10 3.46
CA ARG A 143 -10.77 -3.94 2.46
C ARG A 143 -10.56 -3.32 1.08
N ALA A 144 -10.03 -4.09 0.16
CA ALA A 144 -9.72 -3.66 -1.19
C ALA A 144 -10.13 -4.75 -2.19
N ILE A 145 -11.07 -4.43 -3.07
CA ILE A 145 -11.56 -5.33 -4.13
C ILE A 145 -11.07 -4.76 -5.46
N PHE A 146 -10.10 -5.44 -6.06
CA PHE A 146 -9.51 -5.06 -7.34
C PHE A 146 -10.26 -5.71 -8.50
N LYS A 147 -10.43 -4.97 -9.58
CA LYS A 147 -10.94 -5.47 -10.86
C LYS A 147 -9.99 -5.04 -11.98
N LEU A 148 -9.84 -5.92 -12.95
CA LEU A 148 -9.14 -5.65 -14.19
C LEU A 148 -10.10 -5.89 -15.33
N ASP A 149 -10.35 -4.83 -16.09
CA ASP A 149 -11.12 -4.90 -17.32
C ASP A 149 -10.17 -4.71 -18.49
N ARG A 150 -10.42 -5.40 -19.60
CA ARG A 150 -9.80 -5.11 -20.89
C ARG A 150 -10.86 -4.84 -21.94
N LEU A 151 -10.50 -4.11 -22.98
CA LEU A 151 -11.38 -3.98 -24.15
C LEU A 151 -11.56 -5.37 -24.78
N ARG A 152 -12.76 -5.75 -25.21
CA ARG A 152 -13.01 -6.99 -25.95
C ARG A 152 -12.47 -6.85 -27.37
N PHE A 153 -11.99 -7.95 -27.94
CA PHE A 153 -11.28 -7.90 -29.22
C PHE A 153 -12.22 -7.49 -30.36
N GLY A 154 -11.82 -6.48 -31.13
CA GLY A 154 -12.58 -5.96 -32.26
C GLY A 154 -13.87 -5.22 -31.88
N THR A 155 -14.08 -4.90 -30.60
CA THR A 155 -15.26 -4.15 -30.14
C THR A 155 -14.86 -3.00 -29.21
N GLU A 156 -15.84 -2.18 -28.81
CA GLU A 156 -15.67 -1.11 -27.81
C GLU A 156 -16.11 -1.52 -26.40
N GLU A 157 -16.52 -2.79 -26.22
CA GLU A 157 -17.04 -3.30 -24.96
C GLU A 157 -15.91 -3.69 -24.01
N TRP A 158 -16.09 -3.47 -22.72
CA TRP A 158 -15.15 -3.94 -21.71
C TRP A 158 -15.54 -5.32 -21.19
N GLU A 159 -14.56 -6.20 -21.03
CA GLU A 159 -14.71 -7.50 -20.39
C GLU A 159 -13.80 -7.59 -19.16
N GLN A 160 -14.34 -8.13 -18.07
CA GLN A 160 -13.58 -8.37 -16.86
C GLN A 160 -12.69 -9.60 -17.05
N ILE A 161 -11.42 -9.46 -16.72
CA ILE A 161 -10.43 -10.55 -16.72
C ILE A 161 -9.83 -10.74 -15.33
N GLU A 162 -9.15 -11.87 -15.14
CA GLU A 162 -8.41 -12.14 -13.91
C GLU A 162 -7.20 -11.21 -13.78
N LEU A 163 -6.83 -10.88 -12.53
CA LEU A 163 -5.62 -10.12 -12.25
C LEU A 163 -4.39 -11.00 -12.53
N PRO A 164 -3.30 -10.43 -13.09
CA PRO A 164 -2.08 -11.19 -13.32
C PRO A 164 -1.37 -11.52 -12.00
N ASP A 165 -0.61 -12.62 -11.96
CA ASP A 165 0.11 -13.06 -10.75
C ASP A 165 1.20 -12.06 -10.31
N SER A 166 1.75 -11.30 -11.27
CA SER A 166 2.71 -10.21 -11.04
C SER A 166 2.09 -8.95 -10.42
N PHE A 167 0.78 -8.92 -10.23
CA PHE A 167 0.05 -7.76 -9.73
C PHE A 167 0.43 -7.46 -8.27
N THR A 168 1.17 -6.37 -8.08
CA THR A 168 1.54 -5.88 -6.75
C THR A 168 0.58 -4.78 -6.32
N ARG A 169 0.22 -4.77 -5.04
CA ARG A 169 -0.74 -3.82 -4.46
C ARG A 169 -0.25 -3.31 -3.12
N TYR A 170 -0.42 -2.02 -2.89
CA TYR A 170 -0.01 -1.36 -1.65
C TYR A 170 -0.80 -0.06 -1.46
N VAL A 171 -0.90 0.39 -0.23
CA VAL A 171 -1.44 1.71 0.12
C VAL A 171 -0.29 2.59 0.55
N ILE A 172 -0.31 3.86 0.16
CA ILE A 172 0.52 4.89 0.77
C ILE A 172 -0.36 5.69 1.73
N ALA A 173 0.00 5.66 3.02
CA ALA A 173 -0.60 6.51 4.03
C ALA A 173 0.28 7.76 4.21
N SER A 174 -0.31 8.94 4.07
CA SER A 174 0.38 10.23 4.21
C SER A 174 -0.50 11.23 4.95
N ILE A 175 0.11 12.20 5.62
CA ILE A 175 -0.63 13.27 6.31
C ILE A 175 -0.66 14.48 5.37
N ASP A 176 -1.86 14.97 5.06
CA ASP A 176 -2.03 16.16 4.22
C ASP A 176 -1.24 17.31 4.87
N SER A 177 -0.32 17.91 4.10
CA SER A 177 0.67 18.95 4.47
C SER A 177 2.09 18.51 4.86
N ALA A 178 2.39 17.22 4.96
CA ALA A 178 3.76 16.75 5.24
C ALA A 178 4.41 16.15 3.98
N GLU A 179 5.46 16.82 3.44
CA GLU A 179 6.28 16.28 2.35
C GLU A 179 7.17 15.09 2.77
N GLY A 180 7.17 14.73 4.06
CA GLY A 180 7.89 13.59 4.63
C GLY A 180 6.99 12.70 5.48
N GLY A 181 7.38 11.43 5.64
CA GLY A 181 6.68 10.50 6.53
C GLY A 181 5.57 9.69 5.87
N ALA A 182 5.51 9.59 4.53
CA ALA A 182 4.62 8.64 3.89
C ALA A 182 5.02 7.18 4.20
N ILE A 183 4.04 6.36 4.56
CA ILE A 183 4.23 4.94 4.87
C ILE A 183 3.66 4.08 3.75
N ARG A 184 4.45 3.15 3.24
CA ARG A 184 4.00 2.14 2.27
C ARG A 184 3.53 0.88 3.00
N ILE A 185 2.24 0.55 2.83
CA ILE A 185 1.57 -0.59 3.43
C ILE A 185 1.34 -1.66 2.35
N PRO A 186 2.10 -2.76 2.30
CA PRO A 186 1.90 -3.82 1.30
C PRO A 186 0.61 -4.60 1.56
N LEU A 187 -0.22 -4.79 0.54
CA LEU A 187 -1.49 -5.51 0.68
C LEU A 187 -1.34 -6.98 0.27
N ARG A 188 -1.13 -7.86 1.24
CA ARG A 188 -0.98 -9.30 0.94
C ARG A 188 -2.32 -9.98 0.63
N ARG A 189 -3.40 -9.51 1.25
CA ARG A 189 -4.77 -10.04 1.10
C ARG A 189 -5.72 -8.92 0.69
N LEU A 190 -6.92 -9.27 0.21
CA LEU A 190 -7.98 -8.31 -0.12
C LEU A 190 -8.54 -7.62 1.14
N ASN A 191 -8.55 -8.33 2.26
CA ASN A 191 -8.93 -7.78 3.57
C ASN A 191 -7.78 -8.05 4.55
N GLY A 192 -7.50 -7.08 5.42
CA GLY A 192 -6.44 -7.25 6.40
C GLY A 192 -6.36 -6.15 7.43
N ARG A 193 -5.44 -6.37 8.37
CA ARG A 193 -5.04 -5.38 9.37
C ARG A 193 -3.63 -4.93 9.06
N PHE A 194 -3.32 -3.68 9.36
CA PHE A 194 -1.95 -3.17 9.31
C PHE A 194 -1.56 -2.56 10.65
N ASN A 195 -0.26 -2.65 10.96
CA ASN A 195 0.36 -1.89 12.03
C ASN A 195 1.45 -1.01 11.42
N LEU A 196 1.20 0.29 11.38
CA LEU A 196 2.10 1.32 10.88
C LEU A 196 3.46 1.30 11.57
N SER A 197 3.53 0.94 12.85
CA SER A 197 4.79 0.87 13.61
C SER A 197 5.80 -0.15 13.11
N THR A 198 5.36 -1.08 12.25
CA THR A 198 6.21 -2.12 11.66
C THR A 198 6.85 -1.71 10.34
N TYR A 199 6.48 -0.55 9.79
CA TYR A 199 6.97 -0.07 8.49
C TYR A 199 7.99 1.05 8.63
N ASP A 200 8.80 1.20 7.59
CA ASP A 200 9.72 2.31 7.44
C ASP A 200 8.98 3.65 7.50
N ASN A 201 9.69 4.71 7.93
CA ASN A 201 9.16 6.08 8.09
C ASN A 201 8.06 6.25 9.14
N TYR A 202 7.69 5.21 9.90
CA TYR A 202 6.66 5.35 10.95
C TYR A 202 6.98 6.43 11.97
N ARG A 203 8.25 6.56 12.38
CA ARG A 203 8.66 7.57 13.36
C ARG A 203 8.28 8.98 12.90
N ASP A 204 8.50 9.27 11.63
CA ASP A 204 8.26 10.59 11.05
C ASP A 204 6.77 10.79 10.82
N PHE A 205 6.05 9.79 10.30
CA PHE A 205 4.59 9.79 10.23
C PHE A 205 3.94 10.07 11.59
N ARG A 206 4.37 9.35 12.63
CA ARG A 206 3.88 9.51 14.01
C ARG A 206 4.17 10.91 14.53
N TYR A 207 5.36 11.44 14.27
CA TYR A 207 5.71 12.80 14.66
C TYR A 207 4.73 13.82 14.04
N TYR A 208 4.51 13.76 12.73
CA TYR A 208 3.59 14.67 12.04
C TYR A 208 2.14 14.49 12.51
N LEU A 209 1.69 13.26 12.72
CA LEU A 209 0.35 12.97 13.25
C LEU A 209 0.15 13.60 14.62
N LEU A 210 1.09 13.36 15.54
CA LEU A 210 1.01 13.91 16.88
C LEU A 210 1.13 15.44 16.89
N SER A 211 1.96 16.04 16.04
CA SER A 211 2.04 17.50 15.90
C SER A 211 0.68 18.07 15.49
N HIS A 212 0.03 17.51 14.46
CA HIS A 212 -1.27 17.98 14.01
C HIS A 212 -2.36 17.82 15.08
N LEU A 213 -2.36 16.69 15.78
CA LEU A 213 -3.28 16.46 16.90
C LEU A 213 -3.00 17.38 18.11
N LEU A 214 -1.76 17.84 18.28
CA LEU A 214 -1.40 18.81 19.30
C LEU A 214 -1.88 20.22 18.93
N ASP A 215 -1.60 20.65 17.71
CA ASP A 215 -1.79 22.02 17.24
C ASP A 215 -3.24 22.30 16.81
N TYR A 216 -3.89 21.32 16.15
CA TYR A 216 -5.21 21.49 15.53
C TYR A 216 -6.30 20.59 16.13
N ASN A 217 -5.95 19.69 17.05
CA ASN A 217 -6.85 18.65 17.60
C ASN A 217 -7.45 17.69 16.55
N ALA A 218 -6.98 17.76 15.31
CA ALA A 218 -7.36 16.90 14.22
C ALA A 218 -6.19 16.74 13.24
N ALA A 219 -6.14 15.60 12.56
CA ALA A 219 -5.17 15.31 11.51
C ALA A 219 -5.87 14.60 10.36
N THR A 220 -5.58 15.03 9.14
CA THR A 220 -6.13 14.44 7.91
C THR A 220 -5.10 13.50 7.31
N ILE A 221 -5.47 12.23 7.16
CA ILE A 221 -4.61 11.19 6.61
C ILE A 221 -5.20 10.74 5.29
N ARG A 222 -4.40 10.83 4.24
CA ARG A 222 -4.72 10.35 2.91
C ARG A 222 -4.15 8.95 2.73
N PHE A 223 -4.96 8.08 2.15
CA PHE A 223 -4.63 6.72 1.80
C PHE A 223 -4.78 6.55 0.29
N ASP A 224 -3.65 6.55 -0.40
CA ASP A 224 -3.59 6.38 -1.85
C ASP A 224 -3.32 4.90 -2.15
N MET A 225 -4.28 4.24 -2.80
CA MET A 225 -4.16 2.85 -3.23
C MET A 225 -3.42 2.78 -4.55
N TYR A 226 -2.36 2.00 -4.57
CA TYR A 226 -1.58 1.74 -5.77
C TYR A 226 -1.70 0.30 -6.20
N ALA A 227 -1.68 0.15 -7.52
CA ALA A 227 -1.34 -1.10 -8.16
C ALA A 227 -0.05 -0.94 -8.95
N ALA A 228 0.68 -2.03 -9.07
CA ALA A 228 1.77 -2.13 -10.02
C ALA A 228 1.64 -3.42 -10.82
N ASN A 229 1.67 -3.29 -12.14
CA ASN A 229 1.95 -4.42 -13.01
C ASN A 229 3.33 -4.22 -13.64
N ARG A 230 4.19 -5.24 -13.50
CA ARG A 230 5.58 -5.22 -13.97
C ARG A 230 6.39 -3.99 -13.50
N GLY A 231 6.01 -3.30 -12.42
CA GLY A 231 6.72 -2.10 -11.94
C GLY A 231 6.25 -0.78 -12.56
N GLN A 232 5.20 -0.77 -13.38
CA GLN A 232 4.48 0.46 -13.68
C GLN A 232 3.46 0.70 -12.56
N HIS A 233 3.65 1.78 -11.80
CA HIS A 233 2.84 2.13 -10.64
C HIS A 233 1.75 3.13 -11.03
N SER A 234 0.51 2.88 -10.65
CA SER A 234 -0.60 3.82 -10.81
C SER A 234 -1.45 3.90 -9.54
N ILE A 235 -1.93 5.11 -9.25
CA ILE A 235 -2.95 5.33 -8.23
C ILE A 235 -4.27 4.83 -8.79
N LEU A 236 -4.97 3.97 -8.04
CA LEU A 236 -6.27 3.44 -8.40
C LEU A 236 -7.42 4.11 -7.64
N ALA A 237 -7.17 4.53 -6.40
CA ALA A 237 -8.13 5.23 -5.57
C ALA A 237 -7.40 6.04 -4.48
N SER A 238 -8.07 7.08 -3.99
CA SER A 238 -7.62 7.86 -2.84
C SER A 238 -8.78 7.99 -1.85
N GLU A 239 -8.50 7.80 -0.56
CA GLU A 239 -9.47 7.96 0.52
C GLU A 239 -8.82 8.77 1.64
N THR A 240 -9.61 9.61 2.28
CA THR A 240 -9.14 10.47 3.37
C THR A 240 -9.84 10.12 4.67
N ARG A 241 -9.08 10.09 5.76
CA ARG A 241 -9.57 9.88 7.13
C ARG A 241 -9.15 11.03 8.02
N VAL A 242 -10.13 11.60 8.74
CA VAL A 242 -9.88 12.63 9.74
C VAL A 242 -9.79 11.99 11.12
N VAL A 243 -8.61 12.04 11.70
CA VAL A 243 -8.36 11.60 13.07
C VAL A 243 -8.55 12.78 13.99
N LYS A 244 -9.49 12.71 14.93
CA LYS A 244 -9.72 13.76 15.92
C LYS A 244 -9.23 13.32 17.29
N THR A 245 -8.69 14.25 18.08
CA THR A 245 -8.48 14.00 19.51
C THR A 245 -9.82 13.95 20.24
N LYS A 246 -9.92 13.12 21.30
CA LYS A 246 -11.11 13.09 22.15
C LYS A 246 -11.43 14.49 22.71
N SER A 247 -12.71 14.83 22.74
CA SER A 247 -13.18 16.09 23.31
C SER A 247 -12.86 16.17 24.81
N ARG A 248 -12.78 17.39 25.36
CA ARG A 248 -12.63 17.59 26.82
C ARG A 248 -13.75 16.91 27.61
N GLN A 249 -14.98 16.96 27.10
CA GLN A 249 -16.15 16.35 27.73
C GLN A 249 -16.04 14.82 27.77
N THR A 250 -15.61 14.19 26.68
CA THR A 250 -15.36 12.74 26.62
C THR A 250 -14.29 12.34 27.64
N ARG A 251 -13.21 13.12 27.74
CA ARG A 251 -12.13 12.87 28.69
C ARG A 251 -12.54 13.05 30.15
N GLU A 252 -13.41 14.01 30.43
CA GLU A 252 -13.99 14.20 31.77
C GLU A 252 -14.86 13.01 32.18
N LEU A 253 -15.68 12.49 31.26
CA LEU A 253 -16.46 11.28 31.49
C LEU A 253 -15.57 10.06 31.76
N GLU A 254 -14.51 9.87 30.97
CA GLU A 254 -13.52 8.80 31.18
C GLU A 254 -12.81 8.93 32.53
N ALA A 255 -12.36 10.14 32.88
CA ALA A 255 -11.75 10.41 34.19
C ALA A 255 -12.72 10.07 35.34
N GLY A 256 -14.00 10.42 35.20
CA GLY A 256 -15.05 10.05 36.15
C GLY A 256 -15.24 8.52 36.28
N MET A 257 -15.23 7.78 35.17
CA MET A 257 -15.34 6.32 35.17
C MET A 257 -14.11 5.67 35.84
N PHE A 258 -12.90 6.11 35.51
CA PHE A 258 -11.68 5.61 36.16
C PHE A 258 -11.68 5.90 37.65
N MET A 259 -12.09 7.11 38.05
CA MET A 259 -12.24 7.53 39.45
C MET A 259 -13.20 6.60 40.21
N GLN A 260 -14.38 6.30 39.62
CA GLN A 260 -15.36 5.41 40.23
C GLN A 260 -14.84 3.97 40.38
N GLU A 261 -14.21 3.42 39.34
CA GLU A 261 -13.74 2.03 39.40
C GLU A 261 -12.52 1.87 40.32
N ALA A 262 -11.59 2.83 40.31
CA ALA A 262 -10.45 2.85 41.22
C ALA A 262 -10.90 3.01 42.68
N SER A 263 -11.80 3.95 42.97
CA SER A 263 -12.30 4.18 44.33
C SER A 263 -12.99 2.93 44.88
N ARG A 264 -13.82 2.25 44.08
CA ARG A 264 -14.45 0.97 44.46
C ARG A 264 -13.43 -0.08 44.89
N ARG A 265 -12.32 -0.23 44.14
CA ARG A 265 -11.25 -1.20 44.43
C ARG A 265 -10.44 -0.80 45.66
N ILE A 266 -10.08 0.47 45.79
CA ILE A 266 -9.33 0.99 46.94
C ILE A 266 -10.14 0.81 48.22
N LEU A 267 -11.40 1.27 48.21
CA LEU A 267 -12.29 1.18 49.38
C LEU A 267 -12.59 -0.28 49.73
N SER A 268 -12.81 -1.15 48.73
CA SER A 268 -12.88 -2.60 48.92
C SER A 268 -11.66 -3.15 49.68
N GLY A 269 -10.46 -2.72 49.33
CA GLY A 269 -9.21 -3.14 49.97
C GLY A 269 -9.05 -2.61 51.39
N LEU A 270 -9.58 -1.42 51.69
CA LEU A 270 -9.49 -0.75 53.00
C LEU A 270 -10.59 -1.18 53.98
N ARG A 271 -11.68 -1.77 53.49
CA ARG A 271 -12.76 -2.30 54.32
C ARG A 271 -12.29 -3.50 55.15
N THR A 272 -12.75 -3.56 56.39
CA THR A 272 -12.57 -4.73 57.26
C THR A 272 -13.81 -5.63 57.26
N PHE A 273 -15.00 -5.07 56.98
CA PHE A 273 -16.28 -5.81 56.86
C PHE A 273 -17.21 -5.15 55.82
N PRO A 274 -17.99 -5.92 55.04
CA PRO A 274 -18.75 -5.40 53.89
C PRO A 274 -20.13 -4.78 54.21
N ILE A 275 -20.57 -4.75 55.47
CA ILE A 275 -21.97 -4.39 55.82
C ILE A 275 -22.09 -2.91 56.23
N GLY A 276 -22.90 -2.15 55.48
CA GLY A 276 -23.43 -0.83 55.89
C GLY A 276 -22.46 0.35 55.82
N THR A 277 -21.42 0.30 54.98
CA THR A 277 -20.48 1.41 54.74
C THR A 277 -21.09 2.46 53.82
N GLU A 278 -21.23 3.69 54.30
CA GLU A 278 -21.43 4.88 53.47
C GLU A 278 -20.08 5.28 52.85
N GLU A 279 -20.09 5.46 51.53
CA GLU A 279 -18.89 5.71 50.75
C GLU A 279 -19.12 6.77 49.70
N PHE A 280 -18.13 7.64 49.58
CA PHE A 280 -18.13 8.75 48.66
C PHE A 280 -16.76 8.84 48.02
N ALA A 281 -16.77 9.01 46.69
CA ALA A 281 -15.59 9.34 45.92
C ALA A 281 -15.90 10.62 45.14
N TYR A 282 -15.05 11.62 45.29
CA TYR A 282 -15.20 12.91 44.61
C TYR A 282 -14.05 13.11 43.64
N LEU A 283 -14.37 13.61 42.45
CA LEU A 283 -13.41 14.08 41.48
C LEU A 283 -13.12 15.55 41.77
N ASN A 284 -11.92 15.87 42.24
CA ASN A 284 -11.53 17.25 42.57
C ASN A 284 -10.89 17.97 41.38
N GLY A 285 -10.20 17.23 40.53
CA GLY A 285 -9.53 17.76 39.36
C GLY A 285 -9.03 16.63 38.47
N TRP A 286 -8.80 16.94 37.21
CA TRP A 286 -8.19 15.99 36.28
C TRP A 286 -7.38 16.74 35.23
N ASN A 287 -6.34 16.08 34.73
CA ASN A 287 -5.56 16.52 33.60
C ASN A 287 -5.24 15.32 32.71
N TYR A 288 -5.20 15.55 31.39
CA TYR A 288 -4.75 14.56 30.43
C TYR A 288 -3.42 14.98 29.82
N ILE A 289 -2.40 14.16 30.03
CA ILE A 289 -1.04 14.40 29.56
C ILE A 289 -0.91 13.77 28.17
N LYS A 290 -1.06 14.60 27.12
CA LYS A 290 -1.08 14.17 25.71
C LYS A 290 0.16 13.35 25.31
N VAL A 291 1.35 13.72 25.78
CA VAL A 291 2.63 13.08 25.39
C VAL A 291 2.71 11.62 25.85
N THR A 292 2.16 11.31 27.02
CA THR A 292 2.21 9.97 27.61
C THR A 292 0.88 9.23 27.51
N SER A 293 -0.15 9.85 26.92
CA SER A 293 -1.53 9.33 26.89
C SER A 293 -2.02 8.86 28.27
N ARG A 294 -1.77 9.67 29.31
CA ARG A 294 -2.12 9.35 30.71
C ARG A 294 -3.03 10.39 31.33
N TYR A 295 -4.00 9.91 32.09
CA TYR A 295 -4.80 10.71 32.99
C TYR A 295 -4.10 10.86 34.34
N SER A 296 -4.14 12.07 34.89
CA SER A 296 -3.82 12.38 36.28
C SER A 296 -5.09 12.91 36.93
N ILE A 297 -5.65 12.16 37.87
CA ILE A 297 -6.97 12.37 38.45
C ILE A 297 -6.81 12.62 39.95
N GLU A 298 -7.18 13.80 40.42
CA GLU A 298 -7.21 14.14 41.83
C GLU A 298 -8.57 13.73 42.42
N MET A 299 -8.55 12.89 43.45
CA MET A 299 -9.77 12.36 44.05
C MET A 299 -9.71 12.34 45.57
N ASP A 300 -10.87 12.55 46.17
CA ASP A 300 -11.12 12.34 47.60
C ASP A 300 -11.95 11.08 47.81
N LEU A 301 -11.47 10.22 48.70
CA LEU A 301 -12.12 8.99 49.12
C LEU A 301 -12.56 9.14 50.57
N SER A 302 -13.87 9.06 50.82
CA SER A 302 -14.45 9.12 52.16
C SER A 302 -15.30 7.89 52.45
N TRP A 303 -15.09 7.26 53.61
CA TRP A 303 -15.89 6.12 54.03
C TRP A 303 -16.16 6.12 55.54
N ARG A 304 -17.27 5.50 55.93
CA ARG A 304 -17.69 5.40 57.34
C ARG A 304 -17.66 3.96 57.84
N SER A 305 -17.00 3.72 58.98
CA SER A 305 -17.04 2.41 59.66
C SER A 305 -18.13 2.40 60.74
N ARG A 306 -19.09 1.47 60.65
CA ARG A 306 -20.19 1.34 61.63
C ARG A 306 -19.82 0.61 62.92
N PHE A 307 -18.68 -0.07 62.98
CA PHE A 307 -18.36 -0.98 64.11
C PHE A 307 -17.60 -0.32 65.27
N ILE A 308 -16.98 0.85 65.05
CA ILE A 308 -16.20 1.57 66.08
C ILE A 308 -16.59 3.04 66.01
N ARG A 309 -17.59 3.46 66.81
CA ARG A 309 -18.07 4.85 66.96
C ARG A 309 -18.13 5.60 65.63
N GLU A 310 -19.17 5.39 64.81
CA GLU A 310 -19.49 6.13 63.56
C GLU A 310 -18.44 7.19 63.13
N ARG A 311 -17.32 6.73 62.56
CA ARG A 311 -16.17 7.59 62.26
C ARG A 311 -15.94 7.65 60.76
N TRP A 312 -15.76 8.87 60.28
CA TRP A 312 -15.34 9.17 58.92
C TRP A 312 -13.84 8.98 58.75
N TYR A 313 -13.48 8.32 57.65
CA TYR A 313 -12.13 8.18 57.14
C TYR A 313 -12.09 8.92 55.81
N THR A 314 -11.09 9.76 55.62
CA THR A 314 -10.92 10.56 54.40
C THR A 314 -9.48 10.47 53.94
N LEU A 315 -9.28 10.15 52.66
CA LEU A 315 -8.01 10.15 51.96
C LEU A 315 -8.14 11.02 50.72
N GLN A 316 -7.08 11.78 50.44
CA GLN A 316 -6.90 12.50 49.20
C GLN A 316 -5.69 11.91 48.48
N GLY A 317 -5.80 11.74 47.16
CA GLY A 317 -4.69 11.25 46.37
C GLY A 317 -4.84 11.51 44.89
N THR A 318 -3.83 11.06 44.15
CA THR A 318 -3.78 11.16 42.69
C THR A 318 -3.80 9.76 42.09
N LEU A 319 -4.76 9.51 41.21
CA LEU A 319 -4.81 8.35 40.35
C LEU A 319 -4.15 8.70 39.01
N GLU A 320 -3.10 7.97 38.66
CA GLU A 320 -2.54 7.97 37.32
C GLU A 320 -2.96 6.71 36.58
N VAL A 321 -3.47 6.85 35.35
CA VAL A 321 -3.91 5.71 34.53
C VAL A 321 -3.70 6.00 33.04
N ASN A 322 -3.34 4.98 32.26
CA ASN A 322 -3.24 5.10 30.81
C ASN A 322 -4.64 5.33 30.20
N GLU A 323 -4.69 5.93 29.01
CA GLU A 323 -5.97 6.22 28.35
C GLU A 323 -6.84 4.98 28.08
N ASP A 324 -6.21 3.81 27.91
CA ASP A 324 -6.87 2.52 27.74
C ASP A 324 -7.29 1.85 29.07
N GLY A 325 -7.08 2.53 30.20
CA GLY A 325 -7.39 2.02 31.54
C GLY A 325 -6.33 1.10 32.14
N THR A 326 -5.18 0.91 31.46
CA THR A 326 -4.07 0.07 31.95
C THR A 326 -3.14 0.83 32.90
N ASP A 327 -2.32 0.06 33.62
CA ASP A 327 -1.36 0.52 34.65
C ASP A 327 -1.88 1.56 35.67
N PRO A 328 -3.09 1.38 36.22
CA PRO A 328 -3.63 2.31 37.19
C PRO A 328 -2.83 2.30 38.49
N THR A 329 -2.38 3.48 38.91
CA THR A 329 -1.58 3.69 40.10
C THR A 329 -2.19 4.82 40.93
N PHE A 330 -2.56 4.55 42.17
CA PHE A 330 -3.08 5.58 43.08
C PHE A 330 -2.05 5.87 44.17
N ARG A 331 -1.70 7.16 44.30
CA ARG A 331 -0.79 7.66 45.33
C ARG A 331 -1.55 8.52 46.32
N VAL A 332 -1.51 8.15 47.59
CA VAL A 332 -2.04 8.97 48.68
C VAL A 332 -1.17 10.20 48.86
N VAL A 333 -1.82 11.36 48.97
CA VAL A 333 -1.18 12.66 49.20
C VAL A 333 -1.46 13.11 50.62
N SER A 334 -2.70 12.99 51.08
CA SER A 334 -3.10 13.43 52.40
C SER A 334 -4.30 12.63 52.92
N GLY A 335 -4.65 12.85 54.18
CA GLY A 335 -5.83 12.23 54.78
C GLY A 335 -5.84 12.40 56.29
N ASN A 336 -6.96 12.06 56.91
CA ASN A 336 -7.00 12.09 58.37
C ASN A 336 -6.11 10.96 58.95
N SER A 337 -5.58 11.17 60.17
CA SER A 337 -4.58 10.27 60.77
C SER A 337 -5.02 8.81 60.88
N ARG A 338 -6.32 8.56 60.94
CA ARG A 338 -6.90 7.20 61.01
C ARG A 338 -6.95 6.54 59.63
N ALA A 339 -7.34 7.29 58.61
CA ALA A 339 -7.36 6.83 57.23
C ALA A 339 -5.95 6.50 56.75
N LEU A 340 -4.98 7.38 57.03
CA LEU A 340 -3.56 7.15 56.72
C LEU A 340 -2.96 5.96 57.47
N ARG A 341 -3.37 5.71 58.72
CA ARG A 341 -2.96 4.50 59.45
C ARG A 341 -3.48 3.25 58.76
N ARG A 342 -4.79 3.22 58.48
CA ARG A 342 -5.44 2.07 57.81
C ARG A 342 -4.88 1.82 56.41
N TRP A 343 -4.54 2.88 55.68
CA TRP A 343 -3.85 2.79 54.40
C TRP A 343 -2.50 2.06 54.54
N ARG A 344 -1.63 2.53 55.44
CA ARG A 344 -0.31 1.94 55.68
C ARG A 344 -0.40 0.50 56.19
N ASP A 345 -1.37 0.20 57.05
CA ASP A 345 -1.60 -1.16 57.55
C ASP A 345 -1.96 -2.13 56.41
N ARG A 346 -2.67 -1.65 55.38
CA ARG A 346 -3.14 -2.48 54.26
C ARG A 346 -2.16 -2.59 53.12
N PHE A 347 -1.63 -1.46 52.64
CA PHE A 347 -0.86 -1.37 51.41
C PHE A 347 0.65 -1.22 51.64
N ARG A 348 1.08 -0.89 52.87
CA ARG A 348 2.49 -0.74 53.31
C ARG A 348 3.31 0.36 52.64
N ASP A 349 2.80 0.95 51.56
CA ASP A 349 3.40 2.06 50.81
C ASP A 349 2.32 3.13 50.56
N ASP A 350 2.72 4.36 50.26
CA ASP A 350 1.82 5.47 49.92
C ASP A 350 1.22 5.32 48.51
N THR A 351 1.71 4.35 47.74
CA THR A 351 1.27 4.05 46.37
C THR A 351 0.72 2.63 46.25
N VAL A 352 -0.42 2.48 45.59
CA VAL A 352 -0.98 1.18 45.22
C VAL A 352 -1.10 1.06 43.70
N ARG A 353 -0.61 -0.06 43.16
CA ARG A 353 -0.87 -0.46 41.78
C ARG A 353 -2.09 -1.37 41.73
N MET A 354 -2.95 -1.14 40.76
CA MET A 354 -4.20 -1.89 40.59
C MET A 354 -4.19 -2.65 39.27
N ASN A 355 -5.03 -3.68 39.17
CA ASN A 355 -5.33 -4.31 37.88
C ASN A 355 -6.00 -3.28 36.94
N PRO A 356 -5.99 -3.47 35.61
CA PRO A 356 -6.62 -2.55 34.67
C PRO A 356 -8.04 -2.14 35.06
N LEU A 357 -8.33 -0.85 34.98
CA LEU A 357 -9.67 -0.29 35.21
C LEU A 357 -10.43 -0.46 33.90
N GLY A 358 -10.95 -1.66 33.66
CA GLY A 358 -11.62 -2.02 32.42
C GLY A 358 -12.79 -1.08 32.14
N VAL A 359 -12.54 -0.08 31.30
CA VAL A 359 -13.58 0.74 30.69
C VAL A 359 -13.68 0.25 29.26
N LYS A 360 -14.79 -0.41 28.92
CA LYS A 360 -15.16 -0.55 27.51
C LYS A 360 -15.43 0.87 27.05
N SER A 361 -14.49 1.46 26.31
CA SER A 361 -14.65 2.78 25.71
C SER A 361 -15.92 2.75 24.85
N THR A 362 -17.05 3.19 25.41
CA THR A 362 -18.23 3.53 24.63
C THR A 362 -17.84 4.74 23.81
N GLU A 363 -17.78 4.52 22.48
CA GLU A 363 -17.57 5.55 21.47
C GLU A 363 -16.18 6.21 21.48
N GLY A 364 -15.19 5.43 21.07
CA GLY A 364 -14.15 5.95 20.17
C GLY A 364 -14.72 6.04 18.75
N ALA A 365 -15.83 6.75 18.56
CA ALA A 365 -16.33 7.03 17.22
C ALA A 365 -15.39 8.05 16.59
N SER A 366 -14.37 7.54 15.89
CA SER A 366 -13.77 8.27 14.78
C SER A 366 -14.93 8.69 13.89
N GLU A 367 -15.24 9.97 13.87
CA GLU A 367 -16.25 10.52 12.97
C GLU A 367 -15.62 10.52 11.57
N THR A 368 -15.69 9.37 10.91
CA THR A 368 -15.19 9.15 9.55
C THR A 368 -16.11 9.85 8.57
N ASP A 369 -15.81 11.13 8.30
CA ASP A 369 -16.40 11.81 7.15
C ASP A 369 -15.72 11.27 5.88
N SER A 370 -16.43 10.39 5.16
CA SER A 370 -15.91 9.68 3.99
C SER A 370 -16.23 10.51 2.76
N THR A 371 -15.38 11.49 2.43
CA THR A 371 -15.51 12.19 1.14
C THR A 371 -14.87 11.34 0.03
N ASN A 372 -15.70 10.56 -0.66
CA ASN A 372 -15.29 9.88 -1.90
C ASN A 372 -15.06 10.92 -3.00
N GLY A 373 -13.85 11.45 -3.07
CA GLY A 373 -13.37 12.25 -4.19
C GLY A 373 -13.07 11.37 -5.40
N SER A 374 -14.10 10.97 -6.14
CA SER A 374 -13.95 10.39 -7.49
C SER A 374 -13.45 11.48 -8.44
N SER A 375 -12.15 11.74 -8.47
CA SER A 375 -11.50 12.46 -9.56
C SER A 375 -11.31 11.48 -10.71
N GLY A 376 -12.26 11.50 -11.66
CA GLY A 376 -11.98 10.99 -13.00
C GLY A 376 -10.88 11.85 -13.63
N PRO A 377 -10.01 11.27 -14.48
CA PRO A 377 -9.03 12.08 -15.19
C PRO A 377 -9.78 12.97 -16.19
N ASP A 378 -9.61 14.29 -16.05
CA ASP A 378 -9.86 15.23 -17.13
C ASP A 378 -8.91 14.85 -18.28
N ASN A 379 -9.50 14.49 -19.42
CA ASN A 379 -8.78 14.33 -20.68
C ASN A 379 -8.62 15.71 -21.31
N ASP A 380 -7.36 16.13 -21.49
CA ASP A 380 -6.94 16.93 -22.64
C ASP A 380 -6.36 16.01 -23.71
#